data_AF-A0A258RGW3-F1
#
_entry.id   AF-A0A258RGW3-F1
#
_cell.length_a   1.000
_cell.length_b   1.000
_cell.length_c   1.000
_cell.angle_alpha   90.00
_cell.angle_beta   90.00
_cell.angle_gamma   90.00
#
_symmetry.space_group_name_H-M   'P 1'
#
loop_
_entity.id
_entity.type
_entity.pdbx_description
1 polymer ?
#
loop_
_entity_poly.entity_id
_entity_poly.type
_entity_poly.pdbx_seq_one_letter_code
_entity_poly.pdbx_strand_id
1 'polypeptide(L)' 'GIAVALNGAVLPRARWAEHKLAAGDAVEIIQAKQGG' A
#
# COMPACT_ATOMS: atom_id res chain seq x y z
N GLY A 1 -1.02 -4.37 11.65
CA GLY A 1 -1.87 -4.03 10.48
C GLY A 1 -1.02 -4.07 9.22
N ILE A 2 -1.60 -4.19 8.02
CA ILE A 2 -0.84 -4.05 6.77
C ILE A 2 -1.13 -2.68 6.17
N ALA A 3 -0.08 -1.95 5.79
CA ALA A 3 -0.15 -0.75 4.99
C ALA A 3 0.48 -1.03 3.62
N VAL A 4 -0.08 -0.41 2.58
CA VAL A 4 0.43 -0.49 1.21
C VAL A 4 0.64 0.92 0.70
N ALA A 5 1.78 1.19 0.08
CA ALA A 5 2.04 2.41 -0.66
C ALA A 5 2.33 2.08 -2.13
N LEU A 6 1.87 2.96 -3.02
CA LEU A 6 2.11 2.92 -4.45
C LEU A 6 2.84 4.21 -4.82
N ASN A 7 4.06 4.08 -5.37
CA ASN A 7 4.90 5.21 -5.76
C ASN A 7 5.08 6.24 -4.62
N GLY A 8 5.29 5.74 -3.39
CA GLY A 8 5.46 6.55 -2.18
C GLY A 8 4.16 7.08 -1.55
N ALA A 9 2.99 6.85 -2.16
CA ALA A 9 1.70 7.29 -1.62
C ALA A 9 0.92 6.14 -0.96
N VAL A 10 0.53 6.31 0.30
CA VAL A 10 -0.23 5.28 1.05
C VAL A 10 -1.63 5.10 0.45
N LEU A 11 -1.99 3.85 0.15
CA LEU A 11 -3.31 3.47 -0.35
C LEU A 11 -4.25 3.03 0.79
N PRO A 12 -5.39 3.70 0.98
CA PRO A 12 -6.42 3.24 1.92
C PRO A 12 -6.90 1.82 1.55
N ARG A 13 -7.03 0.95 2.56
CA ARG A 13 -7.39 -0.46 2.35
C ARG A 13 -8.68 -0.67 1.54
N ALA A 14 -9.66 0.21 1.70
CA ALA A 14 -10.92 0.13 0.97
C ALA A 14 -10.76 0.27 -0.56
N ARG A 15 -9.70 0.93 -1.04
CA ARG A 15 -9.48 1.24 -2.46
C ARG A 15 -8.50 0.30 -3.15
N TRP A 16 -7.99 -0.72 -2.46
CA TRP A 16 -7.01 -1.64 -3.03
C TRP A 16 -7.55 -2.38 -4.26
N ALA A 17 -8.81 -2.82 -4.21
CA ALA A 17 -9.44 -3.53 -5.33
C ALA A 17 -9.63 -2.66 -6.59
N GLU A 18 -9.66 -1.33 -6.42
CA GLU A 18 -9.84 -0.37 -7.50
C GLU A 18 -8.51 0.05 -8.14
N HIS A 19 -7.40 -0.06 -7.39
CA HIS A 19 -6.08 0.33 -7.88
C HIS A 19 -5.46 -0.75 -8.76
N LYS A 20 -5.46 -0.48 -10.06
CA LYS A 20 -4.70 -1.27 -11.04
C LYS A 20 -3.23 -0.83 -11.03
N LEU A 21 -2.34 -1.81 -11.03
CA LEU A 21 -0.90 -1.57 -11.18
C LEU A 21 -0.53 -1.50 -12.66
N ALA A 22 0.42 -0.63 -12.98
CA ALA A 22 1.06 -0.55 -14.27
C ALA A 22 2.52 -1.01 -14.20
N ALA A 23 3.11 -1.34 -15.35
CA ALA A 23 4.53 -1.62 -15.42
C ALA A 23 5.33 -0.37 -15.00
N GLY A 24 6.30 -0.56 -14.11
CA GLY A 24 7.12 0.52 -13.56
C GLY A 24 6.62 1.10 -12.23
N ASP A 25 5.42 0.72 -11.78
CA ASP A 25 4.95 1.10 -10.44
C ASP A 25 5.78 0.45 -9.34
N ALA A 26 6.10 1.23 -8.31
CA ALA A 26 6.73 0.77 -7.08
C ALA A 26 5.66 0.50 -6.02
N VAL A 27 5.59 -0.75 -5.54
CA VAL A 27 4.68 -1.14 -4.46
C VAL A 27 5.48 -1.46 -3.21
N GLU A 28 5.13 -0.81 -2.11
CA GLU A 28 5.72 -1.04 -0.79
C GLU A 28 4.65 -1.63 0.14
N ILE A 29 4.96 -2.76 0.76
CA ILE A 29 4.06 -3.45 1.69
C ILE A 29 4.71 -3.46 3.07
N ILE A 30 4.06 -2.82 4.03
CA ILE A 30 4.57 -2.59 5.37
C ILE A 30 3.68 -3.32 6.37
N GLN A 31 4.28 -4.18 7.19
CA GLN A 31 3.58 -4.70 8.36
C GLN A 31 3.72 -3.68 9.50
N ALA A 32 2.64 -2.95 9.76
CA ALA A 32 2.54 -2.11 10.94
C ALA A 32 2.62 -2.99 12.18
N LYS A 33 3.73 -2.84 12.92
CA LYS A 33 3.84 -3.34 14.28
C LYS A 33 3.07 -2.39 15.19
N GLN A 34 2.26 -2.95 16.09
CA GLN A 34 1.65 -2.15 17.15
C GLN A 34 2.80 -1.71 18.06
N GLY A 35 3.11 -0.40 18.05
CA GLY A 35 3.90 0.20 19.12
C GLY A 35 3.03 0.29 20.36
N GLY A 36 3.60 -0.06 21.52
CA GLY A 36 3.01 0.23 22.82
C GLY A 36 3.12 1.71 23.15
#